data_AF-A0A2N6A8F0-F1
#
_entry.id   AF-A0A2N6A8F0-F1
#
_cell.length_a   1.000
_cell.length_b   1.000
_cell.length_c   1.000
_cell.angle_alpha   90.00
_cell.angle_beta   90.00
_cell.angle_gamma   90.00
#
_symmetry.space_group_name_H-M   'P 1'
#
loop_
_entity.id
_entity.type
_entity.pdbx_description
1 polymer ?
#
loop_
_entity_poly.entity_id
_entity_poly.type
_entity_poly.pdbx_seq_one_letter_code
_entity_poly.pdbx_strand_id
1 'polypeptide(L)'
;MGIINTFKKKHGDLFVYLPAEEVHAHDHFLERTCLRWLPKSITPNKLSIFRIVFTPVVFLLILFGCYKTGVVLFLFNAFTDALDGSLARTQDKITKFGMMLDPLADKLLIGSMVLLLVFQYLNPWLGIAVLGLEITFIVSAYVSAAKFKNVRMANLWGKIKMICQVFAVGAILIALVFEMPVFLNIASGILGLSIGFALVSLFRHGI
;
A
#
# COMPACT_ATOMS: atom_id res chain seq x y z
N MET A 1 3.93 -27.93 4.66
CA MET A 1 5.19 -27.55 3.95
C MET A 1 5.26 -28.04 2.49
N GLY A 2 4.53 -29.08 2.07
CA GLY A 2 4.59 -29.62 0.70
C GLY A 2 4.03 -28.71 -0.41
N ILE A 3 2.91 -28.02 -0.19
CA ILE A 3 2.23 -27.21 -1.23
C ILE A 3 3.10 -26.05 -1.72
N ILE A 4 3.78 -25.35 -0.80
CA ILE A 4 4.65 -24.20 -1.11
C ILE A 4 5.88 -24.66 -1.92
N ASN A 5 6.47 -25.80 -1.57
CA ASN A 5 7.62 -26.34 -2.29
C ASN A 5 7.24 -26.80 -3.70
N THR A 6 6.06 -27.42 -3.87
CA THR A 6 5.55 -27.81 -5.18
C THR A 6 5.24 -26.59 -6.05
N PHE A 7 4.64 -25.53 -5.48
CA PHE A 7 4.37 -24.28 -6.20
C PHE A 7 5.68 -23.59 -6.64
N LYS A 8 6.65 -23.48 -5.74
CA LYS A 8 7.97 -22.89 -6.05
C LYS A 8 8.71 -23.67 -7.13
N LYS A 9 8.57 -24.99 -7.16
CA LYS A 9 9.18 -25.85 -8.19
C LYS A 9 8.50 -25.68 -9.56
N LYS A 10 7.21 -25.36 -9.59
CA LYS A 10 6.41 -25.16 -10.82
C LYS A 10 6.49 -23.72 -11.37
N HIS A 11 6.68 -22.72 -10.50
CA HIS A 11 6.72 -21.29 -10.85
C HIS A 11 8.01 -20.61 -10.35
N GLY A 12 9.15 -21.28 -10.54
CA GLY A 12 10.45 -20.81 -10.05
C GLY A 12 10.87 -19.45 -10.60
N ASP A 13 10.38 -19.11 -11.81
CA ASP A 13 10.59 -17.83 -12.49
C ASP A 13 10.02 -16.63 -11.72
N LEU A 14 9.00 -16.83 -10.88
CA LEU A 14 8.40 -15.77 -10.06
C LEU A 14 9.30 -15.32 -8.91
N PHE A 15 10.26 -16.16 -8.50
CA PHE A 15 11.13 -15.94 -7.34
C PHE A 15 12.58 -15.58 -7.73
N VAL A 16 12.85 -15.40 -9.03
CA VAL A 16 14.13 -14.91 -9.53
C VAL A 16 14.27 -13.43 -9.18
N TYR A 17 15.44 -13.05 -8.66
CA TYR A 17 15.75 -11.65 -8.35
C TYR A 17 16.06 -10.87 -9.63
N LEU A 18 15.47 -9.69 -9.73
CA LEU A 18 15.65 -8.73 -10.81
C LEU A 18 16.39 -7.50 -10.25
N PRO A 19 17.32 -6.91 -11.02
CA PRO A 19 17.98 -5.68 -10.64
C PRO A 19 16.98 -4.52 -10.62
N ALA A 20 17.23 -3.52 -9.78
CA ALA A 20 16.43 -2.30 -9.75
C ALA A 20 16.75 -1.41 -10.95
N GLU A 21 15.73 -0.97 -11.69
CA GLU A 21 15.89 0.02 -12.77
C GLU A 21 16.18 1.42 -12.23
N GLU A 22 15.58 1.80 -11.09
CA GLU A 22 15.81 3.08 -10.41
C GLU A 22 15.75 2.93 -8.89
N VAL A 23 16.74 3.53 -8.21
CA VAL A 23 16.76 3.71 -6.74
C VAL A 23 16.48 5.17 -6.43
N HIS A 24 15.49 5.44 -5.57
CA HIS A 24 15.08 6.78 -5.21
C HIS A 24 15.85 7.31 -4.00
N ALA A 25 15.89 8.64 -3.83
CA ALA A 25 16.61 9.28 -2.73
C ALA A 25 16.16 8.81 -1.33
N HIS A 26 14.86 8.57 -1.13
CA HIS A 26 14.33 8.06 0.13
C HIS A 26 14.75 6.61 0.41
N ASP A 27 15.09 5.83 -0.61
CA ASP A 27 15.57 4.46 -0.42
C ASP A 27 16.95 4.45 0.23
N HIS A 28 17.86 5.31 -0.23
CA HIS A 28 19.17 5.45 0.40
C HIS A 28 19.09 6.03 1.82
N PHE A 29 18.11 6.91 2.07
CA PHE A 29 17.85 7.39 3.42
C PHE A 29 17.40 6.24 4.33
N LEU A 30 16.42 5.44 3.90
CA LEU A 30 15.94 4.28 4.64
C LEU A 30 17.00 3.19 4.79
N GLU A 31 17.85 3.01 3.77
CA GLU A 31 19.00 2.09 3.79
C GLU A 31 19.96 2.42 4.92
N ARG A 32 20.34 3.70 5.02
CA ARG A 32 21.28 4.19 6.03
C ARG A 32 20.70 4.23 7.44
N THR A 33 19.40 4.45 7.56
CA THR A 33 18.73 4.64 8.86
C THR A 33 18.11 3.37 9.40
N CYS A 34 17.13 2.78 8.71
CA CYS A 34 16.32 1.66 9.19
C CYS A 34 16.82 0.31 8.68
N LEU A 35 17.12 0.17 7.38
CA LEU A 35 17.41 -1.14 6.78
C LEU A 35 18.74 -1.73 7.30
N ARG A 36 19.68 -0.89 7.74
CA ARG A 36 20.92 -1.33 8.40
C ARG A 36 20.67 -2.15 9.68
N TRP A 37 19.56 -1.90 10.36
CA TRP A 37 19.18 -2.62 11.59
C TRP A 37 18.32 -3.85 11.32
N LEU A 38 17.81 -4.00 10.10
CA LEU A 38 16.99 -5.15 9.72
C LEU A 38 17.88 -6.40 9.55
N PRO A 39 17.54 -7.53 10.17
CA PRO A 39 18.28 -8.77 9.97
C PRO A 39 18.21 -9.21 8.51
N LYS A 40 19.35 -9.66 7.96
CA LYS A 40 19.48 -10.10 6.55
C LYS A 40 18.57 -11.28 6.16
N SER A 41 17.92 -11.92 7.13
CA SER A 41 16.96 -13.02 6.94
C SER A 41 15.56 -12.55 6.48
N ILE A 42 15.25 -11.27 6.64
CA ILE A 42 14.00 -10.66 6.19
C ILE A 42 14.13 -10.29 4.71
N THR A 43 13.24 -10.87 3.90
CA THR A 43 13.15 -10.60 2.46
C THR A 43 11.94 -9.72 2.20
N PRO A 44 11.95 -8.88 1.14
CA PRO A 44 10.79 -8.03 0.78
C PRO A 44 9.47 -8.81 0.75
N ASN A 45 9.45 -9.97 0.08
CA ASN A 45 8.25 -10.82 -0.01
C ASN A 45 7.70 -11.29 1.35
N LYS A 46 8.54 -11.43 2.38
CA LYS A 46 8.09 -11.82 3.73
C LYS A 46 7.38 -10.66 4.41
N LEU A 47 7.83 -9.42 4.16
CA LEU A 47 7.18 -8.22 4.64
C LEU A 47 5.82 -8.04 3.96
N SER A 48 5.71 -8.22 2.65
CA SER A 48 4.42 -8.16 1.94
C SER A 48 3.42 -9.21 2.47
N ILE A 49 3.86 -10.46 2.67
CA ILE A 49 3.02 -11.50 3.27
C ILE A 49 2.62 -11.14 4.70
N PHE A 50 3.55 -10.63 5.49
CA PHE A 50 3.27 -10.15 6.84
C PHE A 50 2.17 -9.09 6.81
N ARG A 51 2.25 -8.09 5.93
CA ARG A 51 1.22 -7.05 5.79
C ARG A 51 -0.15 -7.61 5.44
N ILE A 52 -0.23 -8.57 4.52
CA ILE A 52 -1.50 -9.22 4.14
C ILE A 52 -2.15 -9.90 5.35
N VAL A 53 -1.36 -10.57 6.19
CA VAL A 53 -1.86 -11.25 7.39
C VAL A 53 -2.13 -10.26 8.54
N PHE A 54 -1.36 -9.18 8.61
CA PHE A 54 -1.43 -8.20 9.69
C PHE A 54 -2.57 -7.18 9.49
N THR A 55 -2.90 -6.83 8.24
CA THR A 55 -4.00 -5.92 7.91
C THR A 55 -5.35 -6.31 8.53
N PRO A 56 -5.81 -7.58 8.47
CA PRO A 56 -7.02 -8.01 9.17
C PRO A 56 -7.00 -7.74 10.68
N VAL A 57 -5.84 -7.87 11.33
CA VAL A 57 -5.70 -7.58 12.77
C VAL A 57 -5.92 -6.09 13.03
N VAL A 58 -5.30 -5.22 12.20
CA VAL A 58 -5.50 -3.76 12.27
C VAL A 58 -6.97 -3.41 12.04
N PHE A 59 -7.60 -4.02 11.04
CA PHE A 59 -9.02 -3.84 10.73
C PHE A 59 -9.91 -4.22 11.92
N LEU A 60 -9.70 -5.39 12.53
CA LEU A 60 -10.51 -5.85 13.67
C LEU A 60 -10.35 -4.93 14.88
N LEU A 61 -9.12 -4.49 15.20
CA LEU A 61 -8.90 -3.57 16.31
C LEU A 61 -9.66 -2.24 16.12
N ILE A 62 -9.65 -1.70 14.90
CA ILE A 62 -10.37 -0.47 14.59
C ILE A 62 -11.89 -0.70 14.60
N LEU A 63 -12.36 -1.83 14.07
CA LEU A 63 -13.77 -2.21 14.08
C LEU A 63 -14.33 -2.32 15.51
N PHE A 64 -13.54 -2.85 16.46
CA PHE A 64 -13.91 -2.94 17.87
C PHE A 64 -13.65 -1.65 18.67
N GLY A 65 -13.32 -0.54 18.01
CA GLY A 65 -13.15 0.76 18.66
C GLY A 65 -11.83 0.96 19.39
N CYS A 66 -10.85 0.06 19.25
CA CYS A 66 -9.52 0.20 19.84
C CYS A 66 -8.63 1.16 19.03
N TYR A 67 -9.08 2.41 18.82
CA TYR A 67 -8.44 3.37 17.91
C TYR A 67 -7.02 3.76 18.31
N LYS A 68 -6.71 3.81 19.61
CA LYS A 68 -5.35 4.13 20.12
C LYS A 68 -4.31 3.11 19.65
N THR A 69 -4.60 1.82 19.83
CA THR A 69 -3.74 0.75 19.34
C THR A 69 -3.83 0.65 17.81
N GLY A 70 -5.03 0.84 17.26
CA GLY A 70 -5.29 0.79 15.82
C GLY A 70 -4.45 1.79 15.02
N VAL A 71 -4.32 3.04 15.47
CA VAL A 71 -3.51 4.05 14.75
C VAL A 71 -2.03 3.71 14.75
N VAL A 72 -1.50 3.22 15.88
CA VAL A 72 -0.09 2.82 15.99
C VAL A 72 0.19 1.65 15.05
N LEU A 73 -0.67 0.63 15.04
CA LEU A 73 -0.48 -0.53 14.18
C LEU A 73 -0.76 -0.23 12.71
N PHE A 74 -1.70 0.66 12.40
CA PHE A 74 -1.94 1.14 11.04
C PHE A 74 -0.70 1.86 10.49
N LEU A 75 -0.14 2.81 11.23
CA LEU A 75 1.06 3.54 10.82
C LEU A 75 2.26 2.60 10.71
N PHE A 76 2.40 1.64 11.62
CA PHE A 76 3.42 0.61 11.52
C PHE A 76 3.27 -0.23 10.25
N ASN A 77 2.07 -0.71 9.94
CA ASN A 77 1.79 -1.50 8.74
C ASN A 77 2.04 -0.71 7.45
N ALA A 78 1.59 0.55 7.40
CA ALA A 78 1.86 1.45 6.27
C ALA A 78 3.36 1.76 6.12
N PHE A 79 4.09 1.89 7.23
CA PHE A 79 5.54 2.11 7.19
C PHE A 79 6.30 0.88 6.67
N THR A 80 5.82 -0.34 6.98
CA THR A 80 6.46 -1.57 6.47
C THR A 80 6.41 -1.70 4.94
N ASP A 81 5.46 -1.04 4.27
CA ASP A 81 5.42 -0.93 2.80
C ASP A 81 6.58 -0.11 2.23
N ALA A 82 6.86 1.06 2.82
CA ALA A 82 8.00 1.86 2.39
C ALA A 82 9.32 1.09 2.60
N LEU A 83 9.41 0.32 3.69
CA LEU A 83 10.58 -0.50 3.99
C LEU A 83 10.78 -1.66 3.01
N ASP A 84 9.73 -2.41 2.67
CA ASP A 84 9.86 -3.56 1.78
C ASP A 84 10.24 -3.15 0.35
N GLY A 85 9.64 -2.07 -0.15
CA GLY A 85 9.95 -1.50 -1.46
C GLY A 85 11.36 -0.91 -1.53
N SER A 86 11.84 -0.23 -0.48
CA SER A 86 13.22 0.27 -0.42
C SER A 86 14.23 -0.87 -0.25
N LEU A 87 13.90 -1.90 0.54
CA LEU A 87 14.75 -3.08 0.71
C LEU A 87 14.90 -3.88 -0.60
N ALA A 88 13.83 -4.02 -1.36
CA ALA A 88 13.86 -4.71 -2.66
C ALA A 88 14.76 -3.99 -3.66
N ARG A 89 14.68 -2.66 -3.72
CA ARG A 89 15.42 -1.83 -4.68
C ARG A 89 16.90 -1.64 -4.33
N THR A 90 17.22 -1.46 -3.04
CA THR A 90 18.61 -1.26 -2.59
C THR A 90 19.44 -2.53 -2.58
N GLN A 91 18.78 -3.71 -2.54
CA GLN A 91 19.47 -5.00 -2.51
C GLN A 91 19.34 -5.80 -3.81
N ASP A 92 18.77 -5.22 -4.87
CA ASP A 92 18.47 -5.91 -6.13
C ASP A 92 17.70 -7.24 -5.92
N LYS A 93 16.74 -7.20 -4.99
CA LYS A 93 15.93 -8.36 -4.57
C LYS A 93 14.48 -8.23 -5.03
N ILE A 94 14.25 -7.59 -6.17
CA ILE A 94 12.91 -7.46 -6.75
C ILE A 94 12.50 -8.82 -7.33
N THR A 95 11.29 -9.29 -7.03
CA THR A 95 10.76 -10.54 -7.60
C THR A 95 9.40 -10.29 -8.24
N LYS A 96 9.06 -11.03 -9.30
CA LYS A 96 7.74 -10.94 -9.94
C LYS A 96 6.61 -11.27 -8.96
N PHE A 97 6.87 -12.19 -8.03
CA PHE A 97 5.94 -12.50 -6.95
C PHE A 97 5.71 -11.31 -6.01
N GLY A 98 6.79 -10.66 -5.54
CA GLY A 98 6.71 -9.46 -4.70
C GLY A 98 5.96 -8.33 -5.40
N MET A 99 6.30 -8.04 -6.66
CA MET A 99 5.62 -7.02 -7.48
C MET A 99 4.11 -7.23 -7.62
N MET A 100 3.62 -8.47 -7.49
CA MET A 100 2.19 -8.79 -7.48
C MET A 100 1.57 -8.69 -6.09
N LEU A 101 2.31 -9.08 -5.04
CA LEU A 101 1.83 -9.03 -3.66
C LEU A 101 1.78 -7.62 -3.09
N ASP A 102 2.72 -6.74 -3.42
CA ASP A 102 2.80 -5.40 -2.83
C ASP A 102 1.52 -4.58 -3.15
N PRO A 103 1.06 -4.48 -4.42
CA PRO A 103 -0.18 -3.77 -4.73
C PRO A 103 -1.44 -4.41 -4.13
N LEU A 104 -1.40 -5.71 -3.84
CA LEU A 104 -2.49 -6.41 -3.16
C LEU A 104 -2.52 -6.03 -1.68
N ALA A 105 -1.38 -6.08 -1.00
CA ALA A 105 -1.24 -5.71 0.40
C ALA A 105 -1.67 -4.25 0.65
N ASP A 106 -1.23 -3.33 -0.23
CA ASP A 106 -1.57 -1.90 -0.14
C ASP A 106 -3.08 -1.66 -0.23
N LYS A 107 -3.70 -2.26 -1.25
CA LYS A 107 -5.14 -2.09 -1.51
C LYS A 107 -5.99 -2.76 -0.45
N LEU A 108 -5.51 -3.86 0.14
CA LEU A 108 -6.16 -4.46 1.30
C LEU A 108 -6.14 -3.48 2.48
N LEU A 109 -4.99 -2.91 2.82
CA LEU A 109 -4.90 -1.98 3.96
C LEU A 109 -5.78 -0.75 3.75
N ILE A 110 -5.58 -0.01 2.67
CA ILE A 110 -6.35 1.21 2.41
C ILE A 110 -7.82 0.91 2.18
N GLY A 111 -8.15 -0.13 1.40
CA GLY A 111 -9.53 -0.51 1.12
C GLY A 111 -10.30 -0.86 2.39
N SER A 112 -9.69 -1.65 3.29
CA SER A 112 -10.24 -1.98 4.60
C SER A 112 -10.47 -0.74 5.46
N MET A 113 -9.52 0.19 5.49
CA MET A 113 -9.65 1.43 6.28
C MET A 113 -10.73 2.36 5.71
N VAL A 114 -10.81 2.48 4.38
CA VAL A 114 -11.85 3.28 3.71
C VAL A 114 -13.23 2.72 4.02
N LEU A 115 -13.41 1.40 3.93
CA LEU A 115 -14.68 0.73 4.25
C LEU A 115 -15.13 0.99 5.69
N LEU A 116 -14.23 0.92 6.67
CA LEU A 116 -14.59 1.18 8.07
C LEU A 116 -14.79 2.67 8.35
N LEU A 117 -13.81 3.49 7.99
CA LEU A 117 -13.70 4.84 8.54
C LEU A 117 -14.39 5.88 7.67
N VAL A 118 -14.24 5.80 6.34
CA VAL A 118 -14.78 6.82 5.44
C VAL A 118 -16.28 6.71 5.32
N PHE A 119 -16.81 5.48 5.20
CA PHE A 119 -18.26 5.27 5.14
C PHE A 119 -18.97 5.59 6.47
N GLN A 120 -18.29 5.48 7.60
CA GLN A 120 -18.86 5.74 8.91
C GLN A 120 -18.76 7.20 9.35
N TYR A 121 -17.63 7.86 9.07
CA TYR A 121 -17.33 9.19 9.65
C TYR A 121 -17.24 10.32 8.63
N LEU A 122 -17.15 10.01 7.34
CA LEU A 122 -17.04 11.01 6.27
C LEU A 122 -18.18 10.84 5.27
N ASN A 123 -18.17 11.68 4.23
CA ASN A 123 -19.13 11.57 3.14
C ASN A 123 -18.93 10.24 2.37
N PRO A 124 -19.94 9.37 2.28
CA PRO A 124 -19.80 8.06 1.63
C PRO A 124 -19.43 8.16 0.14
N TRP A 125 -19.75 9.28 -0.53
CA TRP A 125 -19.32 9.52 -1.91
C TRP A 125 -17.80 9.56 -2.06
N LEU A 126 -17.06 10.01 -1.04
CA LEU A 126 -15.60 9.95 -1.03
C LEU A 126 -15.12 8.50 -0.95
N GLY A 127 -15.75 7.67 -0.11
CA GLY A 127 -15.44 6.25 0.01
C GLY A 127 -15.66 5.51 -1.31
N ILE A 128 -16.80 5.75 -1.96
CA ILE A 128 -17.12 5.20 -3.28
C ILE A 128 -16.10 5.63 -4.33
N ALA A 129 -15.76 6.93 -4.38
CA ALA A 129 -14.79 7.46 -5.34
C ALA A 129 -13.39 6.84 -5.15
N VAL A 130 -12.91 6.77 -3.91
CA VAL A 130 -11.61 6.17 -3.59
C VAL A 130 -11.57 4.69 -3.96
N LEU A 131 -12.55 3.89 -3.52
CA LEU A 131 -12.61 2.46 -3.84
C LEU A 131 -12.76 2.21 -5.34
N GLY A 132 -13.62 2.98 -6.02
CA GLY A 132 -13.82 2.89 -7.46
C GLY A 132 -12.53 3.16 -8.23
N LEU A 133 -11.75 4.16 -7.80
CA LEU A 133 -10.45 4.44 -8.37
C LEU A 133 -9.45 3.31 -8.10
N GLU A 134 -9.37 2.76 -6.89
CA GLU A 134 -8.48 1.63 -6.59
C GLU A 134 -8.79 0.40 -7.47
N ILE A 135 -10.08 0.08 -7.65
CA ILE A 135 -10.52 -0.98 -8.56
C ILE A 135 -10.12 -0.64 -10.00
N THR A 136 -10.32 0.60 -10.44
CA THR A 136 -9.93 1.05 -11.78
C THR A 136 -8.42 0.85 -12.02
N PHE A 137 -7.58 1.12 -11.02
CA PHE A 137 -6.13 0.85 -11.10
C PHE A 137 -5.79 -0.64 -11.13
N ILE A 138 -6.52 -1.50 -10.42
CA ILE A 138 -6.34 -2.96 -10.55
C ILE A 138 -6.67 -3.40 -11.97
N VAL A 139 -7.83 -2.99 -12.47
CA VAL A 139 -8.33 -3.40 -13.79
C VAL A 139 -7.42 -2.88 -14.90
N SER A 140 -6.97 -1.62 -14.83
CA SER A 140 -6.05 -1.07 -15.83
C SER A 140 -4.71 -1.80 -15.84
N ALA A 141 -4.14 -2.09 -14.67
CA ALA A 141 -2.90 -2.87 -14.57
C ALA A 141 -3.06 -4.28 -15.16
N TYR A 142 -4.17 -4.96 -14.87
CA TYR A 142 -4.47 -6.29 -15.41
C TYR A 142 -4.63 -6.27 -16.94
N VAL A 143 -5.41 -5.33 -17.47
CA VAL A 143 -5.61 -5.17 -18.92
C VAL A 143 -4.29 -4.82 -19.61
N SER A 144 -3.47 -3.96 -19.00
CA SER A 144 -2.17 -3.57 -19.54
C SER A 144 -1.22 -4.76 -19.66
N ALA A 145 -1.14 -5.57 -18.60
CA ALA A 145 -0.35 -6.80 -18.59
C ALA A 145 -0.84 -7.83 -19.64
N ALA A 146 -2.16 -7.98 -19.78
CA ALA A 146 -2.75 -8.95 -20.71
C ALA A 146 -2.62 -8.53 -22.19
N LYS A 147 -2.82 -7.24 -22.51
CA LYS A 147 -2.83 -6.75 -23.90
C LYS A 147 -1.47 -6.29 -24.40
N PHE A 148 -0.67 -5.64 -23.56
CA PHE A 148 0.53 -4.93 -24.02
C PHE A 148 1.83 -5.58 -23.56
N LYS A 149 1.77 -6.65 -22.74
CA LYS A 149 2.93 -7.32 -22.10
C LYS A 149 3.86 -6.38 -21.32
N ASN A 150 3.46 -5.13 -21.11
CA ASN A 150 4.16 -4.16 -20.30
C ASN A 150 3.55 -4.17 -18.90
N VAL A 151 4.36 -4.51 -17.92
CA VAL A 151 4.00 -4.34 -16.50
C VAL A 151 4.22 -2.87 -16.18
N ARG A 152 3.13 -2.11 -16.03
CA ARG A 152 3.20 -0.68 -15.73
C ARG A 152 3.83 -0.44 -14.36
N MET A 153 4.96 0.27 -14.34
CA MET A 153 5.56 0.75 -13.10
C MET A 153 4.77 1.92 -12.52
N ALA A 154 4.81 2.04 -11.19
CA ALA A 154 4.06 3.03 -10.43
C ALA A 154 4.54 4.47 -10.72
N ASN A 155 3.64 5.30 -11.25
CA ASN A 155 3.93 6.70 -11.55
C ASN A 155 3.97 7.58 -10.28
N LEU A 156 4.66 8.72 -10.37
CA LEU A 156 4.77 9.71 -9.29
C LEU A 156 3.40 10.10 -8.72
N TRP A 157 2.41 10.32 -9.58
CA TRP A 157 1.02 10.64 -9.20
C TRP A 157 0.33 9.51 -8.45
N GLY A 158 0.62 8.26 -8.82
CA GLY A 158 0.16 7.05 -8.13
C GLY A 158 0.71 6.95 -6.71
N LYS A 159 1.99 7.31 -6.51
CA LYS A 159 2.62 7.35 -5.18
C LYS A 159 2.05 8.47 -4.32
N ILE A 160 1.88 9.67 -4.90
CA ILE A 160 1.31 10.82 -4.18
C ILE A 160 -0.11 10.51 -3.70
N LYS A 161 -0.98 9.90 -4.53
CA LYS A 161 -2.33 9.55 -4.08
C LYS A 161 -2.30 8.59 -2.87
N MET A 162 -1.38 7.63 -2.87
CA MET A 162 -1.28 6.62 -1.80
C MET A 162 -0.82 7.28 -0.51
N ILE A 163 0.18 8.15 -0.59
CA ILE A 163 0.63 8.97 0.55
C ILE A 163 -0.54 9.79 1.12
N CYS A 164 -1.31 10.47 0.27
CA CYS A 164 -2.50 11.21 0.70
C CYS A 164 -3.52 10.31 1.40
N GLN A 165 -3.82 9.12 0.86
CA GLN A 165 -4.76 8.18 1.49
C GLN A 165 -4.28 7.69 2.85
N VAL A 166 -2.99 7.37 3.00
CA VAL A 166 -2.39 6.99 4.29
C VAL A 166 -2.53 8.13 5.30
N PHE A 167 -2.19 9.36 4.92
CA PHE A 167 -2.34 10.52 5.80
C PHE A 167 -3.81 10.83 6.16
N ALA A 168 -4.73 10.67 5.21
CA ALA A 168 -6.14 10.88 5.47
C ALA A 168 -6.68 9.86 6.47
N VAL A 169 -6.38 8.58 6.30
CA VAL A 169 -6.77 7.53 7.25
C VAL A 169 -6.16 7.78 8.62
N GLY A 170 -4.87 8.14 8.68
CA GLY A 170 -4.20 8.53 9.92
C GLY A 170 -4.90 9.70 10.61
N ALA A 171 -5.30 10.74 9.86
CA ALA A 171 -6.04 11.87 10.37
C ALA A 171 -7.43 11.47 10.91
N ILE A 172 -8.16 10.58 10.24
CA ILE A 172 -9.43 10.06 10.78
C ILE A 172 -9.19 9.35 12.10
N LEU A 173 -8.20 8.46 12.18
CA LEU A 173 -7.90 7.73 13.41
C LEU A 173 -7.47 8.66 14.56
N ILE A 174 -6.68 9.70 14.28
CA ILE A 174 -6.34 10.74 15.26
C ILE A 174 -7.60 11.48 15.72
N ALA A 175 -8.50 11.83 14.79
CA ALA A 175 -9.78 12.45 15.14
C ALA A 175 -10.59 11.61 16.13
N LEU A 176 -10.60 10.28 15.94
CA LEU A 176 -11.32 9.34 16.81
C LEU A 176 -10.61 9.12 18.15
N VAL A 177 -9.27 9.16 18.19
CA VAL A 177 -8.50 8.98 19.43
C VAL A 177 -8.59 10.18 20.35
N PHE A 178 -8.54 11.40 19.80
CA PHE A 178 -8.53 12.65 20.55
C PHE A 178 -9.89 13.36 20.57
N GLU A 179 -10.91 12.77 19.95
CA GLU A 179 -12.26 13.34 19.83
C GLU A 179 -12.27 14.74 19.21
N MET A 180 -11.35 14.97 18.25
CA MET A 180 -11.14 16.26 17.60
C MET A 180 -11.71 16.25 16.17
N PRO A 181 -12.95 16.74 15.94
CA PRO A 181 -13.63 16.65 14.66
C PRO A 181 -12.94 17.46 13.54
N VAL A 182 -12.10 18.43 13.89
CA VAL A 182 -11.30 19.20 12.92
C VAL A 182 -10.47 18.28 12.01
N PHE A 183 -9.95 17.18 12.55
CA PHE A 183 -9.17 16.22 11.78
C PHE A 183 -10.01 15.44 10.75
N LEU A 184 -11.32 15.29 10.94
CA LEU A 184 -12.20 14.68 9.94
C LEU A 184 -12.34 15.59 8.71
N ASN A 185 -12.45 16.90 8.92
CA ASN A 185 -12.49 17.87 7.82
C ASN A 185 -11.17 17.90 7.03
N ILE A 186 -10.04 17.85 7.75
CA ILE A 186 -8.72 17.73 7.14
C ILE A 186 -8.62 16.44 6.33
N ALA A 187 -9.02 15.30 6.91
CA ALA A 187 -9.02 14.01 6.22
C ALA A 187 -9.88 14.02 4.95
N SER A 188 -11.07 14.61 5.02
CA SER A 188 -11.95 14.77 3.86
C SER A 188 -11.27 15.59 2.74
N GLY A 189 -10.61 16.69 3.09
CA GLY A 189 -9.84 17.51 2.14
C GLY A 189 -8.69 16.73 1.50
N ILE A 190 -7.92 15.99 2.30
CA ILE A 190 -6.81 15.16 1.81
C ILE A 190 -7.33 14.03 0.90
N LEU A 191 -8.44 13.38 1.23
CA LEU A 191 -9.06 12.38 0.35
C LEU A 191 -9.51 13.00 -0.97
N GLY A 192 -10.13 14.18 -0.95
CA GLY A 192 -10.47 14.93 -2.16
C GLY A 192 -9.25 15.20 -3.05
N LEU A 193 -8.14 15.64 -2.46
CA LEU A 193 -6.87 15.81 -3.18
C LEU A 193 -6.34 14.49 -3.73
N SER A 194 -6.43 13.40 -2.97
CA SER A 194 -5.99 12.07 -3.42
C SER A 194 -6.77 11.58 -4.64
N ILE A 195 -8.08 11.86 -4.69
CA ILE A 195 -8.95 11.56 -5.85
C ILE A 195 -8.50 12.39 -7.05
N GLY A 196 -8.21 13.68 -6.87
CA GLY A 196 -7.65 14.54 -7.92
C GLY A 196 -6.34 14.00 -8.50
N PHE A 197 -5.39 13.64 -7.64
CA PHE A 197 -4.12 13.04 -8.09
C PHE A 197 -4.31 11.67 -8.75
N ALA A 198 -5.23 10.86 -8.25
CA ALA A 198 -5.58 9.58 -8.85
C ALA A 198 -6.15 9.75 -10.27
N LEU A 199 -7.04 10.73 -10.48
CA LEU A 199 -7.57 11.07 -11.79
C LEU A 199 -6.47 11.59 -12.73
N VAL A 200 -5.61 12.50 -12.27
CA VAL A 200 -4.47 12.98 -13.07
C VAL A 200 -3.55 11.82 -13.45
N SER A 201 -3.28 10.89 -12.52
CA SER A 201 -2.50 9.69 -12.79
C SER A 201 -3.16 8.83 -13.86
N LEU A 202 -4.49 8.65 -13.80
CA LEU A 202 -5.25 7.88 -14.78
C LEU A 202 -5.26 8.54 -16.15
N PHE A 203 -5.45 9.86 -16.25
CA PHE A 203 -5.52 10.56 -17.53
C PHE A 203 -4.14 10.71 -18.18
N ARG A 204 -3.14 11.19 -17.42
CA ARG A 204 -1.81 11.48 -17.96
C ARG A 204 -1.07 10.23 -18.41
N HIS A 205 -1.35 9.11 -17.75
CA HIS A 205 -0.74 7.82 -18.09
C HIS A 205 -1.79 6.81 -18.55
N GLY A 206 -2.93 7.30 -19.08
CA GLY A 206 -4.09 6.57 -19.65
C GLY A 206 -3.98 5.06 -19.74
N ILE A 207 -4.90 4.31 -19.09
CA ILE A 207 -5.18 2.85 -19.14
C ILE A 207 -4.04 1.91 -19.58
#